data_AF-A0A7N8XN82-F1
#
_entry.id   AF-A0A7N8XN82-F1
#
_cell.length_a   1.000
_cell.length_b   1.000
_cell.length_c   1.000
_cell.angle_alpha   90.00
_cell.angle_beta   90.00
_cell.angle_gamma   90.00
#
_symmetry.space_group_name_H-M   'P 1'
#
loop_
_entity.id
_entity.type
_entity.pdbx_description
1 polymer ?
#
loop_
_entity_poly.entity_id
_entity_poly.type
_entity_poly.pdbx_seq_one_letter_code
_entity_poly.pdbx_strand_id
1 'polypeptide(L)'
;IFRAVLKICLIMPKDTTGEVYEGAESVLLPCQISYVPLRPTVVWSRYDLTPSTIHQRGPEGDDLKNQNQRYRDRTSMKPDALDTGDLSLTLRKPHLSDSGTYTCTITAFGNERRLADVELQLIFDCVSAHFRTKQRMNQSLISSC
;
A
#
# COMPACT_ATOMS: atom_id res chain seq x y z
N ILE A 1 6.08 0.01 -18.01
CA ILE A 1 5.99 -0.12 -16.54
C ILE A 1 5.01 0.96 -16.08
N PHE A 2 3.95 0.59 -15.37
CA PHE A 2 2.98 1.54 -14.81
C PHE A 2 3.59 2.27 -13.61
N ARG A 3 3.29 3.56 -13.42
CA ARG A 3 3.75 4.34 -12.27
C ARG A 3 2.58 5.07 -11.63
N ALA A 4 2.43 4.96 -10.31
CA ALA A 4 1.40 5.64 -9.55
C ALA A 4 1.97 6.23 -8.26
N VAL A 5 1.36 7.32 -7.78
CA VAL A 5 1.63 7.93 -6.48
C VAL A 5 0.33 7.93 -5.69
N LEU A 6 0.31 7.28 -4.53
CA LEU A 6 -0.81 7.21 -3.61
C LEU A 6 -0.49 8.04 -2.37
N LYS A 7 -1.28 9.08 -2.13
CA LYS A 7 -1.21 9.89 -0.91
C LYS A 7 -2.35 9.50 0.01
N ILE A 8 -2.05 8.92 1.17
CA ILE A 8 -3.03 8.42 2.12
C ILE A 8 -2.84 9.14 3.45
N CYS A 9 -3.94 9.65 3.99
CA CYS A 9 -3.93 10.35 5.25
C CYS A 9 -4.25 9.39 6.41
N LEU A 10 -3.41 9.40 7.44
CA LEU A 10 -3.60 8.67 8.68
C LEU A 10 -4.04 9.65 9.76
N ILE A 11 -5.15 9.34 10.43
CA ILE A 11 -5.64 10.09 11.58
C ILE A 11 -4.96 9.54 12.83
N MET A 12 -4.25 10.40 13.58
CA MET A 12 -3.57 9.99 14.82
C MET A 12 -4.52 10.04 16.03
N PRO A 13 -4.38 9.11 16.99
CA PRO A 13 -5.03 9.26 18.28
C PRO A 13 -4.47 10.49 19.00
N LYS A 14 -5.37 11.32 19.54
CA LYS A 14 -5.00 12.40 20.46
C LYS A 14 -4.63 11.77 21.81
N ASP A 15 -3.51 12.17 22.38
CA ASP A 15 -3.07 11.63 23.67
C ASP A 15 -4.00 12.06 24.82
N THR A 16 -4.16 11.16 25.78
CA THR A 16 -4.96 11.19 27.02
C THR A 16 -6.50 11.13 26.89
N THR A 17 -7.04 10.05 27.48
CA THR A 17 -8.45 9.73 27.81
C THR A 17 -9.39 9.35 26.66
N GLY A 18 -9.33 8.08 26.25
CA GLY A 18 -10.55 7.26 26.10
C GLY A 18 -11.37 7.33 24.82
N GLU A 19 -10.83 7.77 23.68
CA GLU A 19 -11.51 7.66 22.38
C GLU A 19 -10.59 7.03 21.33
N VAL A 20 -11.00 5.90 20.75
CA VAL A 20 -10.26 5.13 19.75
C VAL A 20 -10.41 5.79 18.38
N TYR A 21 -9.31 6.24 17.77
CA TYR A 21 -9.29 6.72 16.39
C TYR A 21 -8.68 5.66 15.47
N GLU A 22 -9.38 5.36 14.38
CA GLU A 22 -9.03 4.34 13.40
C GLU A 22 -8.26 4.98 12.24
N GLY A 23 -6.98 4.63 12.09
CA GLY A 23 -6.24 4.94 10.85
C GLY A 23 -6.87 4.21 9.66
N ALA A 24 -6.40 4.49 8.43
CA ALA A 24 -6.90 3.75 7.26
C ALA A 24 -6.81 2.24 7.49
N GLU A 25 -7.93 1.51 7.34
CA GLU A 25 -7.96 0.06 7.60
C GLU A 25 -7.05 -0.69 6.64
N SER A 26 -7.00 -0.26 5.38
CA SER A 26 -6.12 -0.79 4.35
C SER A 26 -5.90 0.20 3.20
N VAL A 27 -4.87 -0.07 2.40
CA VAL A 27 -4.60 0.59 1.13
C VAL A 27 -4.41 -0.47 0.05
N LEU A 28 -4.94 -0.21 -1.15
CA LEU A 28 -4.76 -1.07 -2.31
C LEU A 28 -3.66 -0.49 -3.22
N LEU A 29 -2.59 -1.25 -3.43
CA LEU A 29 -1.51 -0.92 -4.35
C LEU A 29 -1.83 -1.52 -5.72
N PRO A 30 -2.11 -0.71 -6.76
CA PRO A 30 -2.59 -1.21 -8.04
C PRO A 30 -1.47 -1.90 -8.84
N CYS A 31 -1.78 -3.08 -9.38
CA CYS A 31 -0.96 -3.73 -10.41
C CYS A 31 -1.87 -4.60 -11.29
N GLN A 32 -1.82 -4.38 -12.60
CA GLN A 32 -2.69 -5.07 -13.57
C GLN A 32 -1.87 -5.62 -14.73
N ILE A 33 -2.29 -6.75 -15.28
CA ILE A 33 -1.75 -7.32 -16.51
C ILE A 33 -2.87 -7.90 -17.38
N SER A 34 -2.84 -7.61 -18.68
CA SER A 34 -3.89 -8.07 -19.61
C SER A 34 -3.77 -9.53 -20.03
N TYR A 35 -2.57 -10.10 -19.94
CA TYR A 35 -2.30 -11.49 -20.28
C TYR A 35 -1.37 -12.09 -19.23
N VAL A 36 -1.90 -13.02 -18.44
CA VAL A 36 -1.13 -13.74 -17.43
C VAL A 36 -0.41 -14.91 -18.10
N PRO A 37 0.94 -14.99 -18.02
CA PRO A 37 1.67 -16.10 -18.60
C PRO A 37 1.43 -17.39 -17.80
N LEU A 38 1.71 -18.55 -18.40
CA LEU A 38 1.52 -19.85 -17.73
C LEU A 38 2.46 -19.99 -16.52
N ARG A 39 1.89 -20.42 -15.39
CA ARG A 39 2.60 -20.66 -14.12
C ARG A 39 3.49 -19.49 -13.68
N PRO A 40 2.94 -18.27 -13.51
CA PRO A 40 3.73 -17.11 -13.10
C PRO A 40 3.99 -17.12 -11.60
N THR A 41 5.02 -16.40 -11.19
CA THR A 41 5.20 -15.94 -9.81
C THR A 41 5.11 -14.42 -9.81
N VAL A 42 4.30 -13.86 -8.92
CA VAL A 42 4.18 -12.43 -8.70
C VAL A 42 4.82 -12.09 -7.37
N VAL A 43 5.68 -11.07 -7.38
CA VAL A 43 6.36 -10.55 -6.20
C VAL A 43 6.07 -9.07 -6.09
N TRP A 44 5.61 -8.68 -4.90
CA TRP A 44 5.69 -7.29 -4.47
C TRP A 44 6.94 -7.09 -3.62
N SER A 45 7.70 -6.05 -3.93
CA SER A 45 8.96 -5.75 -3.26
C SER A 45 9.11 -4.28 -2.86
N ARG A 46 9.94 -4.07 -1.84
CA ARG A 46 10.43 -2.80 -1.30
C ARG A 46 11.95 -2.89 -1.28
N TYR A 47 12.63 -2.25 -2.23
CA TYR A 47 14.08 -2.42 -2.40
C TYR A 47 14.93 -1.75 -1.32
N ASP A 48 14.34 -0.85 -0.54
CA ASP A 48 14.97 -0.21 0.62
C ASP A 48 14.87 -1.05 1.90
N LEU A 49 14.26 -2.25 1.83
CA LEU A 49 14.14 -3.17 2.94
C LEU A 49 14.97 -4.43 2.72
N THR A 50 15.34 -5.08 3.82
CA THR A 50 15.99 -6.40 3.81
C THR A 50 15.28 -7.30 4.82
N PRO A 51 14.65 -8.42 4.39
CA PRO A 51 14.40 -8.84 3.00
C PRO A 51 13.54 -7.82 2.23
N SER A 52 13.70 -7.74 0.90
CA SER A 52 12.93 -6.80 0.07
C SER A 52 11.54 -7.30 -0.30
N THR A 53 11.29 -8.61 -0.22
CA THR A 53 10.00 -9.22 -0.57
C THR A 53 8.96 -8.89 0.49
N ILE A 54 7.84 -8.30 0.09
CA ILE A 54 6.73 -7.97 1.01
C ILE A 54 5.52 -8.88 0.83
N HIS A 55 5.38 -9.51 -0.35
CA HIS A 55 4.34 -10.51 -0.63
C HIS A 55 4.74 -11.26 -1.91
N GLN A 56 4.50 -12.56 -1.95
CA GLN A 56 4.75 -13.39 -3.12
C GLN A 56 3.59 -14.38 -3.31
N ARG A 57 3.12 -14.49 -4.55
CA ARG A 57 2.07 -15.42 -4.96
C ARG A 57 2.50 -16.19 -6.21
N GLY A 58 2.40 -17.50 -6.16
CA GLY A 58 2.56 -18.39 -7.30
C GLY A 58 1.28 -19.17 -7.62
N PRO A 59 1.34 -20.17 -8.52
CA PRO A 59 0.18 -20.95 -8.94
C PRO A 59 -0.44 -21.78 -7.81
N GLU A 60 0.34 -22.12 -6.80
CA GLU A 60 -0.08 -22.90 -5.62
C GLU A 60 -0.59 -22.00 -4.47
N GLY A 61 -0.65 -20.67 -4.69
CA GLY A 61 -1.03 -19.69 -3.68
C GLY A 61 0.15 -18.86 -3.18
N ASP A 62 0.02 -18.34 -1.97
CA ASP A 62 0.99 -17.43 -1.38
C ASP A 62 2.21 -18.20 -0.84
N ASP A 63 3.43 -17.71 -1.12
CA ASP A 63 4.68 -18.24 -0.57
C ASP A 63 5.39 -17.14 0.24
N LEU A 64 5.11 -17.11 1.55
CA LEU A 64 5.53 -16.02 2.44
C LEU A 64 6.77 -16.35 3.28
N LYS A 65 7.53 -17.41 2.93
CA LYS A 65 8.69 -17.86 3.72
C LYS A 65 9.78 -16.78 3.86
N ASN A 66 9.99 -16.00 2.80
CA ASN A 66 11.00 -14.93 2.75
C ASN A 66 10.38 -13.52 2.88
N GLN A 67 9.14 -13.44 3.37
CA GLN A 67 8.46 -12.16 3.56
C GLN A 67 9.17 -11.31 4.62
N ASN A 68 9.32 -10.02 4.34
CA ASN A 68 9.78 -9.07 5.32
C ASN A 68 8.82 -9.05 6.53
N GLN A 69 9.38 -9.22 7.72
CA GLN A 69 8.60 -9.38 8.96
C GLN A 69 7.68 -8.19 9.26
N ARG A 70 7.99 -6.97 8.78
CA ARG A 70 7.12 -5.79 8.93
C ARG A 70 5.76 -5.95 8.24
N TYR A 71 5.66 -6.83 7.25
CA TYR A 71 4.48 -7.03 6.41
C TYR A 71 3.73 -8.33 6.72
N ARG A 72 4.22 -9.13 7.67
CA ARG A 72 3.55 -10.35 8.13
C ARG A 72 2.13 -10.05 8.58
N ASP A 73 1.18 -10.87 8.12
CA ASP A 73 -0.27 -10.77 8.40
C ASP A 73 -0.93 -9.44 7.99
N ARG A 74 -0.21 -8.61 7.23
CA ARG A 74 -0.66 -7.29 6.78
C ARG A 74 -0.86 -7.21 5.28
N THR A 75 -0.43 -8.20 4.51
CA THR A 75 -0.55 -8.18 3.05
C THR A 75 -1.41 -9.32 2.53
N SER A 76 -2.20 -9.04 1.49
CA SER A 76 -3.00 -10.04 0.79
C SER A 76 -3.24 -9.65 -0.66
N MET A 77 -3.22 -10.64 -1.55
CA MET A 77 -3.70 -10.52 -2.93
C MET A 77 -5.01 -11.30 -3.09
N LYS A 78 -5.81 -10.99 -4.12
CA LYS A 78 -7.02 -11.76 -4.43
C LYS A 78 -6.69 -13.22 -4.77
N PRO A 79 -7.45 -14.22 -4.27
CA PRO A 79 -7.18 -15.64 -4.53
C PRO A 79 -7.02 -16.00 -6.01
N ASP A 80 -7.81 -15.34 -6.87
CA ASP A 80 -7.90 -15.47 -8.32
C ASP A 80 -7.04 -14.42 -9.07
N ALA A 81 -6.07 -13.77 -8.40
CA ALA A 81 -5.23 -12.74 -9.00
C ALA A 81 -4.51 -13.22 -10.27
N LEU A 82 -4.04 -14.47 -10.28
CA LEU A 82 -3.34 -15.05 -11.43
C LEU A 82 -4.29 -15.49 -12.55
N ASP A 83 -5.58 -15.64 -12.27
CA ASP A 83 -6.58 -15.96 -13.30
C ASP A 83 -7.13 -14.69 -13.94
N THR A 84 -7.31 -13.64 -13.13
CA THR A 84 -7.91 -12.37 -13.54
C THR A 84 -6.91 -11.34 -14.06
N GLY A 85 -5.64 -11.46 -13.67
CA GLY A 85 -4.61 -10.44 -13.95
C GLY A 85 -4.66 -9.23 -13.01
N ASP A 86 -5.54 -9.25 -12.00
CA ASP A 86 -5.56 -8.25 -10.93
C ASP A 86 -4.53 -8.63 -9.86
N LEU A 87 -3.31 -8.13 -10.04
CA LEU A 87 -2.15 -8.40 -9.20
C LEU A 87 -1.98 -7.37 -8.07
N SER A 88 -3.05 -6.64 -7.75
CA SER A 88 -3.01 -5.57 -6.75
C SER A 88 -2.77 -6.13 -5.35
N LEU A 89 -1.97 -5.42 -4.54
CA LEU A 89 -1.67 -5.79 -3.16
C LEU A 89 -2.52 -4.98 -2.20
N THR A 90 -3.25 -5.65 -1.30
CA THR A 90 -3.86 -4.99 -0.15
C THR A 90 -2.85 -4.96 1.00
N LEU A 91 -2.53 -3.76 1.52
CA LEU A 91 -1.75 -3.54 2.73
C LEU A 91 -2.68 -3.08 3.85
N ARG A 92 -2.76 -3.84 4.94
CA ARG A 92 -3.63 -3.60 6.10
C ARG A 92 -2.91 -2.82 7.19
N LYS A 93 -3.66 -1.97 7.88
CA LYS A 93 -3.20 -1.13 8.99
C LYS A 93 -1.89 -0.39 8.64
N PRO A 94 -1.83 0.36 7.52
CA PRO A 94 -0.65 1.12 7.13
C PRO A 94 -0.17 2.06 8.25
N HIS A 95 1.15 2.15 8.41
CA HIS A 95 1.85 3.00 9.36
C HIS A 95 2.78 3.95 8.59
N LEU A 96 3.11 5.13 9.12
CA LEU A 96 3.94 6.12 8.40
C LEU A 96 5.22 5.53 7.78
N SER A 97 5.85 4.59 8.49
CA SER A 97 7.06 3.89 8.07
C SER A 97 6.88 3.00 6.83
N ASP A 98 5.65 2.73 6.43
CA ASP A 98 5.33 2.00 5.22
C ASP A 98 5.32 2.92 3.99
N SER A 99 5.54 4.23 4.14
CA SER A 99 5.80 5.11 3.00
C SER A 99 7.03 4.63 2.23
N GLY A 100 7.00 4.74 0.90
CA GLY A 100 8.07 4.30 0.02
C GLY A 100 7.56 3.72 -1.29
N THR A 101 8.49 3.20 -2.09
CA THR A 101 8.19 2.68 -3.43
C THR A 101 8.01 1.17 -3.42
N TYR A 102 6.82 0.74 -3.81
CA TYR A 102 6.42 -0.65 -3.93
C TYR A 102 6.51 -1.07 -5.40
N THR A 103 7.22 -2.16 -5.68
CA THR A 103 7.39 -2.67 -7.04
C THR A 103 6.65 -3.98 -7.21
N CYS A 104 5.79 -4.05 -8.23
CA CYS A 104 5.11 -5.27 -8.66
C CYS A 104 5.88 -5.88 -9.82
N THR A 105 6.31 -7.13 -9.65
CA THR A 105 7.08 -7.88 -10.63
C THR A 105 6.43 -9.23 -10.89
N ILE A 106 6.38 -9.64 -12.16
CA ILE A 106 5.94 -10.97 -12.56
C ILE A 106 7.11 -11.72 -13.19
N THR A 107 7.29 -12.97 -12.80
CA THR A 107 8.33 -13.86 -13.35
C THR A 107 7.67 -15.10 -13.94
N ALA A 108 7.99 -15.41 -15.19
CA ALA A 108 7.52 -16.62 -15.86
C ALA A 108 8.58 -17.10 -16.86
N PHE A 109 8.76 -18.41 -16.97
CA PHE A 109 9.73 -19.03 -17.88
C PHE A 109 11.16 -18.46 -17.73
N GLY A 110 11.56 -18.12 -16.49
CA GLY A 110 12.87 -17.52 -16.20
C GLY A 110 13.01 -16.03 -16.58
N ASN A 111 11.98 -15.41 -17.14
CA ASN A 111 11.97 -13.99 -17.47
C ASN A 111 11.24 -13.20 -16.40
N GLU A 112 11.90 -12.16 -15.89
CA GLU A 112 11.33 -11.21 -14.95
C GLU A 112 10.84 -9.96 -15.69
N ARG A 113 9.63 -9.51 -15.36
CA ARG A 113 9.06 -8.27 -15.89
C ARG A 113 8.50 -7.42 -14.76
N ARG A 114 9.01 -6.20 -14.64
CA ARG A 114 8.45 -5.16 -13.78
C ARG A 114 7.15 -4.63 -14.38
N LEU A 115 6.05 -4.74 -13.64
CA LEU A 115 4.72 -4.32 -14.09
C LEU A 115 4.37 -2.92 -13.61
N ALA A 116 4.56 -2.65 -12.32
CA ALA A 116 4.16 -1.39 -11.70
C ALA A 116 5.14 -0.92 -10.62
N ASP A 117 5.26 0.40 -10.49
CA ASP A 117 5.86 1.11 -9.37
C ASP A 117 4.80 1.99 -8.71
N VAL A 118 4.57 1.76 -7.44
CA VAL A 118 3.60 2.52 -6.64
C VAL A 118 4.33 3.21 -5.51
N GLU A 119 4.41 4.53 -5.58
CA GLU A 119 4.92 5.34 -4.47
C GLU A 119 3.78 5.60 -3.48
N LEU A 120 3.89 5.03 -2.28
CA LEU A 120 2.95 5.27 -1.20
C LEU A 120 3.49 6.36 -0.28
N GLN A 121 2.71 7.40 -0.06
CA GLN A 121 3.00 8.51 0.85
C GLN A 121 1.93 8.52 1.94
N LEU A 122 2.30 8.11 3.14
CA LEU A 122 1.45 8.18 4.32
C LEU A 122 1.74 9.48 5.06
N ILE A 123 0.72 10.31 5.24
CA ILE A 123 0.82 11.62 5.89
C ILE A 123 -0.12 11.67 7.10
N PHE A 124 0.23 12.50 8.09
CA PHE A 124 -0.70 12.81 9.17
C PHE A 124 -1.60 13.97 8.78
N ASP A 125 -2.91 13.82 9.00
CA ASP A 125 -3.80 14.98 9.06
C ASP A 125 -3.82 15.52 10.48
N CYS A 126 -3.15 16.66 10.68
CA CYS A 126 -3.37 17.51 11.85
C CYS A 126 -4.41 18.61 11.55
N VAL A 127 -4.93 18.69 10.32
CA VAL A 127 -5.80 19.79 9.85
C VAL A 127 -7.13 19.84 10.62
N SER A 128 -7.58 18.73 11.19
CA SER A 128 -8.75 18.68 12.10
C SER A 128 -8.42 19.01 13.56
N ALA A 129 -7.16 18.96 13.99
CA ALA A 129 -6.78 19.25 15.38
C ALA A 129 -6.67 20.76 15.68
N HIS A 130 -6.62 21.63 14.64
CA HIS A 130 -6.53 23.08 14.83
C HIS A 130 -7.83 23.87 14.60
N PHE A 131 -8.94 23.21 14.21
CA PHE A 131 -10.19 23.91 13.83
C PHE A 131 -11.27 23.98 14.94
N ARG A 132 -10.89 24.05 16.22
CA ARG A 132 -11.86 24.29 17.33
C ARG A 132 -11.54 25.45 18.28
N THR A 133 -10.72 26.42 17.86
CA THR A 133 -10.71 27.75 18.50
C THR A 133 -10.48 28.85 17.47
N LYS A 134 -11.51 29.18 16.68
CA LYS A 134 -11.70 30.50 16.05
C LYS A 134 -13.11 30.62 15.45
N GLN A 135 -14.12 30.67 16.31
CA GLN A 135 -15.29 31.50 15.97
C GLN A 135 -14.86 32.97 16.10
N ARG A 136 -15.26 33.78 15.10
CA ARG A 136 -15.00 35.22 14.93
C ARG A 136 -13.57 35.61 14.49
N MET A 137 -13.35 35.65 13.17
CA MET A 137 -13.36 36.89 12.39
C MET A 137 -12.95 36.59 10.95
N ASN A 138 -13.84 37.01 10.03
CA ASN A 138 -13.67 37.29 8.62
C ASN A 138 -12.21 37.26 8.08
N GLN A 139 -11.84 36.25 7.28
CA GLN A 139 -10.99 36.40 6.09
C GLN A 139 -10.90 35.07 5.32
N SER A 140 -11.23 35.17 4.04
CA SER A 140 -10.96 34.24 2.95
C SER A 140 -9.57 33.60 3.03
N LEU A 141 -9.49 32.28 2.88
CA LEU A 141 -8.42 31.64 2.11
C LEU A 141 -8.95 30.30 1.58
N ILE A 142 -8.98 30.21 0.25
CA ILE A 142 -9.26 29.03 -0.55
C ILE A 142 -8.18 27.98 -0.23
N SER A 143 -8.58 26.75 0.05
CA SER A 143 -7.68 25.60 -0.04
C SER A 143 -8.40 24.51 -0.81
N SER A 144 -7.94 24.32 -2.03
CA SER A 144 -8.34 23.30 -2.99
C SER A 144 -8.18 21.88 -2.45
N CYS A 145 -9.19 21.05 -2.69
CA CYS A 145 -9.00 19.69 -3.23
C CYS A 145 -9.16 19.75 -4.75
#